data_AF-A0AAV9ZHN2-F1
#
_entry.id   AF-A0AAV9ZHN2-F1
#
_cell.length_a   1.000
_cell.length_b   1.000
_cell.length_c   1.000
_cell.angle_alpha   90.00
_cell.angle_beta   90.00
_cell.angle_gamma   90.00
#
_symmetry.space_group_name_H-M   'P 1'
#
loop_
_entity.id
_entity.type
_entity.pdbx_description
1 polymer ?
#
loop_
_entity_poly.entity_id
_entity_poly.type
_entity_poly.pdbx_seq_one_letter_code
_entity_poly.pdbx_strand_id
1 'polypeptide(L)' 'MPYNTFRYIPPAHKRLMIPLAANGMSNKEIAAAINVGESTVRKVKRLWHTTGYVVARPETNGRPSILTSLDLEVVSHSQS' A
#
# COMPACT_ATOMS: atom_id res chain seq x y z
N MET A 1 0.52 -1.57 -28.66
CA MET A 1 1.11 -1.08 -27.39
C MET A 1 0.39 -1.78 -26.25
N PRO A 2 1.00 -2.69 -25.47
CA PRO A 2 0.31 -3.29 -24.34
C PRO A 2 0.09 -2.20 -23.28
N TYR A 3 -1.18 -1.95 -22.96
CA TYR A 3 -1.55 -1.04 -21.87
C TYR A 3 -0.97 -1.60 -20.56
N ASN A 4 -0.32 -0.74 -19.79
CA ASN A 4 0.28 -1.08 -18.51
C ASN A 4 -0.81 -1.54 -17.54
N THR A 5 -1.09 -2.83 -17.51
CA THR A 5 -2.01 -3.47 -16.56
C THR A 5 -1.54 -3.10 -15.17
N PHE A 6 -2.36 -2.36 -14.43
CA PHE A 6 -2.09 -1.99 -13.04
C PHE A 6 -2.08 -3.26 -12.17
N ARG A 7 -0.96 -4.00 -12.19
CA ARG A 7 -0.76 -5.17 -11.34
C ARG A 7 -0.73 -4.68 -9.91
N TYR A 8 -1.67 -5.17 -9.11
CA TYR A 8 -1.64 -4.93 -7.67
C TYR A 8 -0.32 -5.45 -7.10
N ILE A 9 0.37 -4.59 -6.35
CA ILE A 9 1.61 -4.95 -5.66
C ILE A 9 1.28 -4.96 -4.17
N PRO A 10 1.32 -6.15 -3.52
CA PRO A 10 1.09 -6.29 -2.10
C PRO A 10 1.93 -5.30 -1.27
N PRO A 11 1.38 -4.73 -0.19
CA PRO A 11 2.12 -3.86 0.73
C PRO A 11 3.40 -4.49 1.26
N ALA A 12 3.40 -5.81 1.50
CA ALA A 12 4.57 -6.55 1.93
C ALA A 12 5.74 -6.42 0.94
N HIS A 13 5.48 -6.58 -0.36
CA HIS A 13 6.48 -6.39 -1.40
C HIS A 13 7.01 -4.96 -1.46
N LYS A 14 6.15 -3.95 -1.25
CA LYS A 14 6.60 -2.55 -1.18
C LYS A 14 7.52 -2.31 0.03
N ARG A 15 7.20 -2.91 1.18
CA ARG A 15 8.01 -2.84 2.41
C ARG A 15 9.40 -3.46 2.24
N LEU A 16 9.54 -4.50 1.42
CA LEU A 16 10.84 -5.11 1.13
C LEU A 16 11.75 -4.22 0.24
N MET A 17 11.20 -3.29 -0.54
CA MET A 17 12.00 -2.43 -1.43
C MET A 17 12.97 -1.50 -0.67
N ILE A 18 12.57 -1.02 0.50
CA ILE A 18 13.37 -0.08 1.31
C ILE A 18 14.60 -0.74 1.93
N PRO A 19 14.51 -1.87 2.66
CA PRO A 19 15.69 -2.55 3.21
C PRO A 19 16.63 -3.06 2.11
N LEU A 20 16.11 -3.53 0.96
CA LEU A 20 16.98 -3.94 -0.16
C LEU A 20 17.76 -2.75 -0.73
N ALA A 21 17.15 -1.58 -0.82
CA ALA A 21 17.86 -0.36 -1.19
C ALA A 21 18.89 0.07 -0.13
N ALA A 22 18.59 -0.11 1.16
CA ALA A 22 19.52 0.17 2.25
C ALA A 22 20.74 -0.77 2.23
N ASN A 23 20.57 -2.00 1.74
CA ASN A 23 21.66 -2.96 1.50
C ASN A 23 22.47 -2.66 0.22
N GLY A 24 22.25 -1.50 -0.43
CA GLY A 24 23.01 -1.07 -1.60
C GLY A 24 22.54 -1.66 -2.93
N MET A 25 21.42 -2.39 -2.97
CA MET A 25 20.91 -2.92 -4.24
C MET A 25 20.41 -1.80 -5.16
N SER A 26 20.72 -1.94 -6.45
CA SER A 26 20.25 -1.03 -7.48
C SER A 26 18.74 -1.17 -7.72
N ASN A 27 18.11 -0.13 -8.26
CA ASN A 27 16.68 -0.18 -8.56
C ASN A 27 16.31 -1.30 -9.54
N LYS A 28 17.22 -1.68 -10.44
CA LYS A 28 17.04 -2.77 -11.41
C LYS A 28 17.07 -4.14 -10.71
N GLU A 29 17.99 -4.34 -9.78
CA GLU A 29 18.06 -5.60 -9.00
C GLU A 29 16.86 -5.76 -8.09
N ILE A 30 16.41 -4.68 -7.42
CA ILE A 30 15.19 -4.69 -6.59
C ILE A 30 13.95 -5.01 -7.44
N ALA A 31 13.86 -4.41 -8.62
CA ALA A 31 12.77 -4.66 -9.57
C ALA A 31 12.73 -6.14 -10.00
N ALA A 32 13.89 -6.72 -10.31
CA ALA A 32 14.00 -8.14 -10.64
C ALA A 32 13.65 -9.06 -9.45
N ALA A 33 14.17 -8.77 -8.26
CA ALA A 33 13.97 -9.57 -7.06
C ALA A 33 12.49 -9.65 -6.63
N ILE A 34 11.74 -8.56 -6.82
CA ILE A 34 10.33 -8.46 -6.40
C ILE A 34 9.36 -8.66 -7.59
N ASN A 35 9.89 -8.82 -8.80
CA ASN A 35 9.11 -8.93 -10.05
C ASN A 35 8.15 -7.75 -10.27
N VAL A 36 8.70 -6.54 -10.22
CA VAL A 36 7.98 -5.27 -10.45
C VAL A 36 8.73 -4.39 -11.44
N GLY A 37 8.06 -3.40 -12.03
CA GLY A 37 8.74 -2.40 -12.85
C GLY A 37 9.64 -1.47 -12.03
N GLU A 38 10.78 -1.06 -12.59
CA GLU A 38 11.69 -0.10 -11.95
C GLU A 38 11.01 1.23 -11.58
N SER A 39 10.01 1.64 -12.37
CA SER A 39 9.23 2.85 -12.10
C SER A 39 8.46 2.75 -10.77
N THR A 40 7.99 1.55 -10.40
CA THR A 40 7.38 1.30 -9.09
C THR A 40 8.39 1.48 -7.98
N VAL A 41 9.59 0.91 -8.11
CA VAL A 41 10.67 1.03 -7.11
C VAL A 41 11.00 2.51 -6.89
N ARG A 42 11.15 3.30 -7.97
CA ARG A 42 11.40 4.74 -7.89
C ARG A 42 10.26 5.48 -7.17
N LYS A 43 9.00 5.16 -7.47
CA LYS A 43 7.82 5.77 -6.82
C LYS A 43 7.78 5.46 -5.33
N VAL A 44 8.03 4.22 -4.93
CA VAL A 44 8.03 3.80 -3.52
C VAL A 44 9.17 4.48 -2.76
N LYS A 45 10.39 4.51 -3.32
CA LYS A 45 11.52 5.23 -2.70
C LYS A 45 11.22 6.73 -2.56
N ARG A 46 10.66 7.36 -3.60
CA ARG A 46 10.27 8.77 -3.53
C ARG A 46 9.25 9.03 -2.43
N LEU A 47 8.22 8.17 -2.32
CA LEU A 47 7.21 8.27 -1.27
C LEU A 47 7.86 8.14 0.12
N TRP A 48 8.75 7.16 0.30
CA TRP A 48 9.48 6.96 1.54
C TRP A 48 10.31 8.18 1.93
N HIS A 49 11.09 8.74 1.02
CA HIS A 49 11.89 9.95 1.29
C HIS A 49 11.04 11.19 1.57
N THR A 50 9.84 11.28 0.98
CA THR A 50 8.97 12.46 1.14
C THR A 50 8.13 12.39 2.43
N THR A 51 7.70 11.18 2.81
CA THR A 51 6.64 11.00 3.83
C THR A 51 7.05 10.11 5.00
N GLY A 52 8.14 9.35 4.87
CA GLY A 52 8.48 8.28 5.82
C GLY A 52 7.56 7.05 5.72
N TYR A 53 6.64 7.00 4.77
CA TYR A 53 5.73 5.87 4.56
C TYR A 53 6.06 5.12 3.26
N VAL A 54 5.82 3.80 3.28
CA VAL A 54 6.03 2.92 2.13
C VAL A 54 4.77 2.74 1.28
N VAL A 55 3.60 2.95 1.89
CA VAL A 55 2.29 2.80 1.24
C VAL A 55 1.55 4.14 1.34
N ALA A 56 1.15 4.69 0.20
CA ALA A 56 0.59 6.05 0.12
C ALA A 56 -0.79 6.20 0.79
N ARG A 57 -1.57 5.11 0.87
CA ARG A 57 -2.87 5.07 1.53
C ARG A 57 -3.02 3.71 2.22
N PRO A 58 -3.43 3.65 3.50
CA PRO A 58 -3.89 2.40 4.09
C PRO A 58 -5.07 1.87 3.28
N GLU A 59 -5.20 0.55 3.18
CA GLU A 59 -6.27 -0.14 2.42
C GLU A 59 -7.69 0.25 2.90
N THR A 60 -7.80 0.87 4.06
CA THR A 60 -9.03 1.25 4.77
C THR A 60 -9.75 2.50 4.27
N ASN A 61 -9.38 3.08 3.12
CA ASN A 61 -10.03 4.30 2.63
C ASN A 61 -11.02 4.01 1.50
N GLY A 62 -12.07 3.26 1.84
CA GLY A 62 -13.38 3.50 1.24
C GLY A 62 -13.93 4.84 1.75
N ARG A 63 -14.65 5.59 0.93
CA ARG A 63 -15.48 6.70 1.43
C ARG A 63 -16.41 6.08 2.49
N PRO A 64 -16.44 6.56 3.75
CA PRO A 64 -17.42 6.07 4.71
C PRO A 64 -18.81 6.26 4.08
N SER A 65 -19.44 5.15 3.70
CA SER A 65 -20.85 5.14 3.38
C SER A 65 -21.54 5.34 4.71
N ILE A 66 -21.89 6.60 4.99
CA ILE A 66 -22.97 7.06 5.87
C ILE A 66 -23.28 6.07 7.01
N LEU A 67 -23.00 6.47 8.25
CA LEU A 67 -23.57 5.85 9.46
C LEU A 67 -25.08 5.69 9.26
N THR A 68 -25.54 4.48 8.94
CA THR A 68 -26.95 4.15 9.08
C THR A 68 -27.22 4.09 10.57
N SER A 69 -28.17 4.90 11.02
CA SER A 69 -28.65 5.03 12.40
C SER A 69 -29.08 3.68 13.04
N LEU A 70 -29.12 2.60 12.26
CA LEU A 70 -29.48 1.24 12.67
C LEU A 70 -28.43 0.55 13.57
N ASP A 71 -27.15 0.94 13.49
CA ASP A 71 -26.10 0.28 14.30
C ASP A 71 -26.11 0.70 15.79
N LEU A 72 -26.86 1.75 16.15
CA LEU A 72 -26.97 2.20 17.54
C LEU A 72 -27.99 1.40 18.36
N GLU A 73 -28.94 0.70 17.73
CA GLU A 73 -29.99 -0.05 18.45
C GLU A 73 -29.54 -1.45 18.91
N VAL A 74 -28.47 -1.99 18.31
CA VAL A 74 -27.96 -3.34 18.62
C VAL A 74 -27.21 -3.36 19.96
N VAL A 75 -26.63 -2.24 20.39
CA VAL A 75 -25.86 -2.17 21.64
C VAL A 75 -26.75 -1.93 22.88
N SER A 76 -27.95 -1.36 22.72
CA SER A 76 -28.84 -1.01 23.84
C SER A 76 -29.79 -2.13 24.30
N HIS A 77 -29.89 -3.25 23.58
CA HIS A 77 -30.75 -4.39 23.95
C HIS A 77 -30.03 -5.55 24.65
N SER A 78 -28.73 -5.40 24.96
CA SER A 78 -27.92 -6.47 25.58
C SER A 78 -27.69 -6.30 27.09
N GLN A 79 -28.51 -5.48 27.75
CA GLN A 79 -28.51 -5.31 29.21
C GLN A 79 -29.96 -5.36 29.70
N SER A 80 -30.47 -6.55 29.94
CA SER A 80 -31.64 -6.83 30.79
C SER A 80 -31.38 -8.11 31.53
#